data_AF-I7LWQ5-F1
#
_entry.id   AF-I7LWQ5-F1
#
_cell.length_a   1.000
_cell.length_b   1.000
_cell.length_c   1.000
_cell.angle_alpha   90.00
_cell.angle_beta   90.00
_cell.angle_gamma   90.00
#
_symmetry.space_group_name_H-M   'P 1'
#
loop_
_entity.id
_entity.type
_entity.pdbx_description
1 polymer ?
#
loop_
_entity_poly.entity_id
_entity_poly.type
_entity_poly.pdbx_seq_one_letter_code
_entity_poly.pdbx_strand_id
1 'polypeptide(L)' 'MSDKNEEDKKNNLQNLPIRAYLDQTVVPLLLQSLTELVRERPANPIEFVAQYLLANNPENAQAQEKK' A
#
# COMPACT_ATOMS: atom_id res chain seq x y z
N MET A 1 23.01 6.30 13.79
CA MET A 1 22.27 5.34 14.64
C MET A 1 20.89 5.04 14.05
N SER A 2 20.74 5.11 12.72
CA SER A 2 19.43 5.12 12.04
C SER A 2 19.13 3.84 11.27
N ASP A 3 20.14 3.00 10.99
CA ASP A 3 19.96 1.79 10.17
C ASP A 3 19.26 0.64 10.91
N LYS A 4 19.32 0.60 12.25
CA LYS A 4 18.73 -0.50 13.03
C LYS A 4 17.19 -0.55 12.94
N ASN A 5 16.55 0.60 12.75
CA ASN A 5 15.09 0.73 12.82
C ASN A 5 14.36 0.19 11.57
N GLU A 6 14.98 0.22 10.39
CA GLU A 6 14.37 -0.33 9.16
C GLU A 6 14.50 -1.85 9.09
N GLU A 7 15.61 -2.40 9.55
CA GLU A 7 15.87 -3.83 9.60
C GLU A 7 14.90 -4.53 10.59
N ASP A 8 14.66 -3.91 11.75
CA ASP A 8 13.69 -4.40 12.74
C ASP A 8 12.24 -4.34 12.20
N LYS A 9 11.87 -3.29 11.46
CA LYS A 9 10.54 -3.20 10.81
C LYS A 9 10.35 -4.29 9.77
N LYS A 10 11.35 -4.53 8.93
CA LYS A 10 11.30 -5.52 7.86
C LYS A 10 11.26 -6.94 8.42
N ASN A 11 12.09 -7.23 9.43
CA ASN A 11 12.07 -8.52 10.14
C ASN A 11 10.74 -8.76 10.87
N ASN A 12 10.15 -7.71 11.46
CA ASN A 12 8.86 -7.83 12.11
C ASN A 12 7.74 -8.17 11.11
N LEU A 13 7.72 -7.57 9.92
CA LEU A 13 6.70 -7.84 8.89
C LEU A 13 6.78 -9.27 8.34
N GLN A 14 7.98 -9.81 8.11
CA GLN A 14 8.17 -11.15 7.53
C GLN A 14 7.74 -12.28 8.49
N ASN A 15 7.71 -12.01 9.80
CA ASN A 15 7.30 -12.98 10.81
C ASN A 15 5.81 -12.88 11.18
N LEU A 16 5.06 -11.96 10.58
CA LEU A 16 3.65 -11.81 10.90
C LEU A 16 2.82 -12.97 10.36
N PRO A 17 1.75 -13.38 11.08
CA PRO A 17 0.70 -14.20 10.50
C PRO A 17 0.14 -13.55 9.23
N ILE A 18 -0.18 -14.36 8.22
CA ILE A 18 -0.58 -13.90 6.88
C ILE A 18 -1.65 -12.80 6.91
N ARG A 19 -2.65 -12.93 7.78
CA ARG A 19 -3.71 -11.93 7.93
C ARG A 19 -3.17 -10.59 8.40
N ALA A 20 -2.30 -10.59 9.41
CA ALA A 20 -1.72 -9.37 9.96
C ALA A 20 -0.77 -8.69 8.96
N TYR A 21 -0.02 -9.48 8.18
CA TYR A 21 0.81 -8.94 7.10
C TYR A 21 -0.03 -8.20 6.07
N LEU A 22 -1.11 -8.82 5.59
CA LEU A 22 -2.01 -8.20 4.60
C LEU A 22 -2.71 -6.96 5.17
N ASP A 23 -3.21 -7.05 6.40
CA ASP A 23 -3.89 -5.95 7.11
C ASP A 23 -2.98 -4.72 7.29
N GLN A 24 -1.67 -4.93 7.50
CA GLN A 24 -0.70 -3.83 7.70
C GLN A 24 -0.08 -3.28 6.43
N THR A 25 -0.10 -4.02 5.31
CA THR A 25 0.61 -3.63 4.08
C THR A 25 -0.34 -3.10 3.02
N VAL A 26 -1.30 -3.93 2.58
CA VAL A 26 -2.05 -3.68 1.33
C VAL A 26 -3.54 -3.50 1.52
N VAL A 27 -4.14 -4.11 2.56
CA VAL A 27 -5.60 -4.12 2.75
C VAL A 27 -6.20 -2.72 2.87
N PRO A 28 -5.63 -1.76 3.64
CA PRO A 28 -6.24 -0.44 3.76
C PRO A 28 -6.35 0.28 2.42
N LEU A 29 -5.29 0.23 1.60
CA LEU A 29 -5.25 0.89 0.30
C LEU A 29 -6.13 0.17 -0.74
N LEU A 30 -6.19 -1.16 -0.70
CA LEU A 30 -7.09 -1.96 -1.52
C LEU A 30 -8.56 -1.68 -1.21
N LEU A 31 -8.94 -1.54 0.06
CA LEU A 31 -10.32 -1.22 0.43
C LEU A 31 -10.73 0.18 -0.06
N GLN A 32 -9.82 1.14 0.00
CA GLN A 32 -10.06 2.49 -0.55
C GLN A 32 -10.21 2.44 -2.07
N SER A 33 -9.33 1.75 -2.79
CA SER A 33 -9.40 1.65 -4.24
C SER A 33 -10.68 0.94 -4.71
N LEU A 34 -11.12 -0.10 -4.00
CA LEU A 34 -12.38 -0.79 -4.28
C LEU A 34 -13.60 0.09 -3.99
N THR A 35 -13.54 0.94 -2.96
CA THR A 35 -14.60 1.91 -2.67
C THR A 35 -14.78 2.88 -3.83
N GLU A 36 -13.69 3.46 -4.36
CA GLU A 36 -13.75 4.37 -5.51
C GLU A 36 -14.12 3.64 -6.81
N LEU A 37 -13.65 2.40 -7.00
CA LEU A 37 -14.01 1.58 -8.14
C LEU A 37 -15.54 1.40 -8.26
N VAL A 38 -16.22 1.14 -7.14
CA VAL A 38 -17.68 0.94 -7.12
C VAL A 38 -18.44 2.23 -7.44
N ARG A 39 -17.84 3.39 -7.14
CA ARG A 39 -18.41 4.71 -7.43
C ARG A 39 -18.27 5.07 -8.90
N GLU A 40 -17.08 4.90 -9.48
CA GLU A 40 -16.81 5.29 -10.87
C GLU A 40 -17.25 4.23 -11.90
N ARG A 41 -17.22 2.95 -11.54
CA ARG A 41 -17.51 1.80 -12.43
C ARG A 41 -16.86 1.93 -13.82
N PRO A 42 -15.53 2.10 -13.89
CA PRO A 42 -14.82 2.29 -15.15
C PRO A 42 -14.92 1.03 -16.03
N ALA A 43 -14.72 1.22 -17.34
CA ALA A 43 -14.73 0.12 -18.32
C ALA A 43 -13.68 -0.96 -18.02
N ASN A 44 -12.51 -0.55 -17.49
CA ASN A 44 -11.40 -1.42 -17.12
C ASN A 44 -11.15 -1.38 -15.60
N PRO A 45 -11.87 -2.17 -14.79
CA PRO A 45 -11.79 -2.10 -13.33
C PRO A 45 -10.41 -2.47 -12.77
N ILE A 46 -9.71 -3.42 -13.38
CA ILE A 46 -8.38 -3.86 -12.93
C ILE A 46 -7.35 -2.76 -13.14
N GLU A 47 -7.37 -2.15 -14.32
CA GLU A 47 -6.45 -1.06 -14.68
C GLU A 47 -6.66 0.15 -13.76
N PHE A 48 -7.92 0.52 -13.49
CA PHE A 48 -8.24 1.57 -12.53
C PHE A 48 -7.66 1.29 -11.15
N VAL A 49 -7.87 0.09 -10.60
CA VAL A 49 -7.34 -0.27 -9.28
C VAL A 49 -5.81 -0.22 -9.28
N ALA A 50 -5.15 -0.76 -10.29
CA ALA A 50 -3.69 -0.73 -10.37
C ALA A 50 -3.15 0.72 -10.39
N GLN A 51 -3.75 1.59 -11.20
CA GLN A 51 -3.38 3.00 -11.25
C GLN A 51 -3.65 3.71 -9.91
N TYR A 52 -4.79 3.44 -9.28
CA TYR A 52 -5.13 4.01 -7.97
C TYR A 52 -4.11 3.61 -6.91
N LEU A 53 -3.72 2.33 -6.85
CA LEU A 53 -2.73 1.84 -5.89
C LEU A 53 -1.37 2.52 -6.09
N LEU A 54 -0.91 2.68 -7.34
CA LEU A 54 0.38 3.31 -7.65
C LEU A 54 0.39 4.81 -7.33
N ALA A 55 -0.71 5.51 -7.65
CA ALA A 55 -0.85 6.94 -7.41
C ALA A 55 -0.95 7.30 -5.92
N ASN A 56 -1.58 6.41 -5.13
CA ASN A 56 -1.81 6.63 -3.70
C ASN A 56 -0.87 5.83 -2.79
N ASN A 57 0.23 5.28 -3.35
CA ASN A 57 1.22 4.56 -2.55
C ASN A 57 1.94 5.54 -1.58
N PRO A 58 1.82 5.37 -0.26
CA PRO A 58 2.45 6.26 0.71
C PRO A 58 3.99 6.30 0.61
N GLU A 59 4.62 5.23 0.12
CA GLU A 59 6.07 5.20 -0.10
C GLU A 59 6.50 6.13 -1.26
N ASN A 60 5.65 6.26 -2.27
CA ASN A 60 5.89 7.19 -3.38
C ASN A 60 5.76 8.65 -2.94
N ALA A 61 4.83 8.96 -2.03
CA ALA A 61 4.68 10.31 -1.46
C ALA A 61 5.93 10.72 -0.65
N GLN A 62 6.49 9.79 0.14
CA GLN A 62 7.71 10.04 0.93
C GLN A 62 8.98 10.16 0.08
N ALA A 63 9.03 9.50 -1.08
CA ALA A 63 10.14 9.61 -2.02
C ALA A 63 10.18 10.97 -2.75
N GLN A 64 9.05 11.66 -2.85
CA GLN A 64 8.95 12.98 -3.50
C GLN A 64 9.33 14.14 -2.57
N GLU A 65 9.13 14.01 -1.25
CA GLU A 65 9.51 15.04 -0.28
C GLU A 65 11.02 15.11 0.02
N LYS A 66 11.80 14.12 -0.42
CA LYS A 66 13.26 14.08 -0.22
C LYS A 66 14.08 14.62 -1.40
N LYS A 67 13.46 15.32 -2.35
CA LYS A 67 14.14 15.93 -3.51
C LYS A 67 14.32 17.43 -3.38
#